data_AF-A0A3D0U6V6-F1
#
_entry.id   AF-A0A3D0U6V6-F1
#
_cell.length_a   1.000
_cell.length_b   1.000
_cell.length_c   1.000
_cell.angle_alpha   90.00
_cell.angle_beta   90.00
_cell.angle_gamma   90.00
#
_symmetry.space_group_name_H-M   'P 1'
#
loop_
_entity.id
_entity.type
_entity.pdbx_description
1 polymer ?
#
loop_
_entity_poly.entity_id
_entity_poly.type
_entity_poly.pdbx_seq_one_letter_code
_entity_poly.pdbx_strand_id
1 'polypeptide(L)'
;MLGLFVGGVAVLLFVVDSMPDLDVWHQAQFRHEYNHQQHRAFRTLQQYQTLEQQLFQELQAQVYDRVDTAALPDFHRFHRGSPVDPTAYTENWNRSREFSVANPRAAVLLLHGLSDSPYSLRQLAQTLHASQSHVVLLRLPGHGTAPAALTRVSVEDFKAAVRLAARHLRQQVGPDVPLFVV
;
A
#
# COMPACT_ATOMS: atom_id res chain seq x y z
N MET A 1 14.12 17.36 39.20
CA MET A 1 14.04 16.31 38.15
C MET A 1 12.71 15.55 38.21
N LEU A 2 12.30 15.02 39.37
CA LEU A 2 11.02 14.29 39.53
C LEU A 2 9.78 15.14 39.19
N GLY A 3 9.69 16.40 39.66
CA GLY A 3 8.55 17.28 39.36
C GLY A 3 8.40 17.65 37.88
N LEU A 4 9.52 17.82 37.17
CA LEU A 4 9.52 18.05 35.71
C LEU A 4 9.08 16.79 34.94
N PHE A 5 9.51 15.61 35.39
CA PHE A 5 9.07 14.33 34.82
C PHE A 5 7.56 14.11 35.03
N VAL A 6 7.06 14.29 36.26
CA VAL A 6 5.63 14.14 36.59
C VAL A 6 4.79 15.17 35.84
N GLY A 7 5.23 16.43 35.80
CA GLY A 7 4.56 17.48 35.02
C GLY A 7 4.52 17.16 33.53
N GLY A 8 5.63 16.68 32.97
CA GLY A 8 5.71 16.25 31.57
C GLY A 8 4.78 15.09 31.25
N VAL A 9 4.70 14.07 32.12
CA VAL A 9 3.76 12.94 31.97
C VAL A 9 2.32 13.42 32.08
N ALA A 10 1.99 14.29 33.03
CA ALA A 10 0.65 14.83 33.18
C ALA A 10 0.20 15.64 31.95
N VAL A 11 1.10 16.47 31.39
CA VAL A 11 0.83 17.21 30.14
C VAL A 11 0.65 16.24 28.97
N LEU A 12 1.49 15.21 28.85
CA LEU A 12 1.35 14.20 27.80
C LEU A 12 -0.01 13.48 27.88
N LEU A 13 -0.42 13.04 29.08
CA LEU A 13 -1.71 12.39 29.30
C LEU A 13 -2.86 13.32 28.97
N PHE A 14 -2.82 14.58 29.42
CA PHE A 14 -3.83 15.57 29.09
C PHE A 14 -3.95 15.80 27.58
N VAL A 15 -2.83 15.91 26.87
CA VAL A 15 -2.82 16.08 25.41
C VAL A 15 -3.41 14.85 24.71
N VAL A 16 -3.03 13.64 25.12
CA VAL A 16 -3.55 12.40 24.53
C VAL A 16 -5.04 12.23 24.78
N ASP A 17 -5.53 12.53 25.99
CA ASP A 17 -6.94 12.42 26.38
C ASP A 17 -7.82 13.52 25.75
N SER A 18 -7.22 14.63 25.34
CA SER A 18 -7.92 15.73 24.65
C SER A 18 -8.06 15.53 23.14
N MET A 19 -7.46 14.48 22.57
CA MET A 19 -7.58 14.19 21.14
C MET A 19 -8.91 13.45 20.84
N PRO A 20 -9.46 13.59 19.62
CA PRO A 20 -10.61 12.81 19.20
C PRO A 20 -10.34 11.29 19.28
N ASP A 21 -11.42 10.54 19.50
CA ASP A 21 -11.38 9.08 19.40
C ASP A 21 -10.89 8.61 18.03
N LEU A 22 -10.25 7.44 18.00
CA LEU A 22 -9.78 6.83 16.77
C LEU A 22 -10.94 6.40 15.87
N ASP A 23 -10.98 6.88 14.63
CA ASP A 23 -11.90 6.36 13.61
C ASP A 23 -11.66 4.88 13.23
N VAL A 24 -12.63 4.30 12.52
CA VAL A 24 -12.61 2.89 12.07
C VAL A 24 -11.37 2.53 11.23
N TRP A 25 -10.84 3.44 10.41
CA TRP A 25 -9.63 3.22 9.60
C TRP A 25 -8.33 3.29 10.40
N HIS A 26 -8.35 3.81 11.63
CA HIS A 26 -7.23 3.75 12.56
C HIS A 26 -7.22 2.44 13.36
N GLN A 27 -8.37 1.77 13.46
CA GLN A 27 -8.54 0.56 14.27
C GLN A 27 -8.61 -0.75 13.45
N ALA A 28 -8.85 -0.65 12.14
CA ALA A 28 -8.99 -1.82 11.25
C ALA A 28 -7.82 -2.80 11.34
N GLN A 29 -8.12 -4.11 11.24
CA GLN A 29 -7.14 -5.18 11.34
C GLN A 29 -7.19 -6.10 10.13
N PHE A 30 -6.19 -5.96 9.27
CA PHE A 30 -6.09 -6.75 8.05
C PHE A 30 -5.33 -8.05 8.31
N ARG A 31 -5.96 -9.18 8.01
CA ARG A 31 -5.34 -10.51 8.13
C ARG A 31 -4.58 -10.89 6.87
N HIS A 32 -4.98 -10.31 5.74
CA HIS A 32 -4.39 -10.60 4.43
C HIS A 32 -3.37 -9.54 3.99
N GLU A 33 -2.77 -8.81 4.94
CA GLU A 33 -1.59 -8.00 4.61
C GLU A 33 -0.36 -8.90 4.43
N TYR A 34 0.52 -8.53 3.49
CA TYR A 34 1.69 -9.34 3.20
C TYR A 34 2.69 -9.33 4.36
N ASN A 35 2.93 -10.51 4.91
CA ASN A 35 3.93 -10.80 5.92
C ASN A 35 5.02 -11.74 5.39
N HIS A 36 6.30 -11.38 5.56
CA HIS A 36 7.44 -12.13 5.03
C HIS A 36 7.58 -13.55 5.58
N GLN A 37 7.15 -13.81 6.83
CA GLN A 37 7.25 -15.12 7.46
C GLN A 37 6.13 -16.04 6.97
N GLN A 38 4.90 -15.54 6.96
CA GLN A 38 3.71 -16.28 6.54
C GLN A 38 3.73 -16.56 5.03
N HIS A 39 4.18 -15.60 4.23
CA HIS A 39 4.13 -15.67 2.77
C HIS A 39 5.50 -15.96 2.14
N ARG A 40 6.43 -16.55 2.90
CA ARG A 40 7.78 -16.93 2.44
C ARG A 40 7.80 -17.84 1.21
N ALA A 41 6.70 -18.58 0.97
CA ALA A 41 6.56 -19.51 -0.14
C ALA A 41 6.14 -18.81 -1.44
N PHE A 42 5.74 -17.55 -1.42
CA PHE A 42 5.33 -16.84 -2.64
C PHE A 42 6.52 -16.66 -3.58
N ARG A 43 6.25 -16.83 -4.88
CA ARG A 43 7.24 -16.77 -5.96
C ARG A 43 6.85 -15.79 -7.06
N THR A 44 5.55 -15.54 -7.26
CA THR A 44 5.05 -14.72 -8.36
C THR A 44 4.29 -13.51 -7.86
N LEU A 45 4.23 -12.46 -8.69
CA LEU A 45 3.41 -11.28 -8.40
C LEU A 45 1.92 -11.64 -8.35
N GLN A 46 1.47 -12.63 -9.13
CA GLN A 46 0.08 -13.10 -9.10
C GLN A 46 -0.34 -13.58 -7.70
N GLN A 47 0.51 -14.32 -7.00
CA GLN A 47 0.21 -14.77 -5.63
C GLN A 47 0.07 -13.58 -4.67
N TYR A 48 0.95 -12.58 -4.83
CA TYR A 48 0.88 -11.33 -4.06
C TYR A 48 -0.42 -10.55 -4.36
N GLN A 49 -0.81 -10.44 -5.64
CA GLN A 49 -2.03 -9.76 -6.06
C GLN A 49 -3.31 -10.50 -5.63
N THR A 50 -3.31 -11.83 -5.57
CA THR A 50 -4.42 -12.61 -5.01
C THR A 50 -4.60 -12.32 -3.52
N LEU A 51 -3.51 -12.27 -2.75
CA LEU A 51 -3.55 -11.87 -1.33
C LEU A 51 -4.02 -10.41 -1.20
N GLU A 52 -3.50 -9.51 -2.03
CA GLU A 52 -3.92 -8.11 -2.08
C GLU A 52 -5.42 -7.97 -2.38
N GLN A 53 -5.99 -8.82 -3.24
CA GLN A 53 -7.42 -8.81 -3.48
C GLN A 53 -8.23 -9.12 -2.22
N GLN A 54 -7.78 -10.09 -1.41
CA GLN A 54 -8.41 -10.42 -0.13
C GLN A 54 -8.26 -9.28 0.87
N LEU A 55 -7.08 -8.67 0.95
CA LEU A 55 -6.82 -7.49 1.77
C LEU A 55 -7.79 -6.34 1.47
N PHE A 56 -8.04 -6.05 0.20
CA PHE A 56 -8.97 -4.97 -0.16
C PHE A 56 -10.44 -5.35 0.06
N GLN A 57 -10.80 -6.63 0.07
CA GLN A 57 -12.12 -7.07 0.54
C GLN A 57 -12.24 -6.83 2.05
N GLU A 58 -11.18 -7.04 2.82
CA GLU A 58 -11.16 -6.67 4.25
C GLU A 58 -11.25 -5.16 4.44
N LEU A 59 -10.58 -4.35 3.62
CA LEU A 59 -10.70 -2.88 3.63
C LEU A 59 -12.15 -2.45 3.40
N GLN A 60 -12.85 -3.10 2.46
CA GLN A 60 -14.26 -2.85 2.22
C GLN A 60 -15.09 -3.14 3.48
N ALA A 61 -14.99 -4.36 4.02
CA ALA A 61 -15.84 -4.83 5.12
C ALA A 61 -15.52 -4.19 6.49
N GLN A 62 -14.25 -3.82 6.72
CA GLN A 62 -13.80 -3.29 8.01
C GLN A 62 -13.75 -1.77 8.07
N VAL A 63 -13.69 -1.09 6.93
CA VAL A 63 -13.63 0.37 6.86
C VAL A 63 -14.83 0.92 6.11
N TYR A 64 -14.90 0.77 4.79
CA TYR A 64 -15.92 1.44 3.97
C TYR A 64 -17.36 1.10 4.37
N ASP A 65 -17.63 -0.15 4.78
CA ASP A 65 -18.97 -0.57 5.19
C ASP A 65 -19.32 -0.17 6.64
N ARG A 66 -18.36 0.38 7.40
CA ARG A 66 -18.51 0.75 8.82
C ARG A 66 -18.37 2.25 9.07
N VAL A 67 -17.92 3.00 8.08
CA VAL A 67 -17.84 4.45 8.11
C VAL A 67 -19.26 5.03 8.03
N ASP A 68 -19.59 5.92 8.95
CA ASP A 68 -20.77 6.78 8.78
C ASP A 68 -20.43 7.88 7.75
N THR A 69 -20.84 7.66 6.50
CA THR A 69 -20.56 8.60 5.41
C THR A 69 -21.24 9.95 5.62
N ALA A 70 -22.35 10.02 6.35
CA ALA A 70 -23.06 11.28 6.61
C ALA A 70 -22.28 12.19 7.59
N ALA A 71 -21.41 11.61 8.40
CA ALA A 71 -20.54 12.33 9.33
C ALA A 71 -19.19 12.76 8.71
N LEU A 72 -18.90 12.37 7.46
CA LEU A 72 -17.65 12.69 6.79
C LEU A 72 -17.76 13.92 5.88
N PRO A 73 -16.67 14.69 5.72
CA PRO A 73 -16.58 15.70 4.68
C PRO A 73 -16.74 15.11 3.27
N ASP A 74 -17.28 15.91 2.34
CA ASP A 74 -17.41 15.53 0.92
C ASP A 74 -16.07 15.12 0.30
N PHE A 75 -14.98 15.74 0.73
CA PHE A 75 -13.63 15.44 0.28
C PHE A 75 -12.89 14.57 1.30
N HIS A 76 -13.29 13.30 1.40
CA HIS A 76 -12.67 12.34 2.31
C HIS A 76 -12.46 10.98 1.65
N ARG A 77 -11.27 10.39 1.83
CA ARG A 77 -10.88 9.12 1.18
C ARG A 77 -11.86 7.98 1.41
N PHE A 78 -12.44 7.89 2.60
CA PHE A 78 -13.38 6.83 2.96
C PHE A 78 -14.85 7.23 2.78
N HIS A 79 -15.12 8.45 2.30
CA HIS A 79 -16.45 8.83 1.84
C HIS A 79 -16.65 8.28 0.43
N ARG A 80 -17.53 7.30 0.30
CA ARG A 80 -17.77 6.57 -0.95
C ARG A 80 -18.22 7.53 -2.06
N GLY A 81 -17.53 7.50 -3.20
CA GLY A 81 -17.83 8.34 -4.35
C GLY A 81 -17.20 9.73 -4.32
N SER A 82 -16.44 10.07 -3.26
CA SER A 82 -15.70 11.34 -3.24
C SER A 82 -14.60 11.38 -4.32
N PRO A 83 -14.13 12.58 -4.74
CA PRO A 83 -13.01 12.70 -5.68
C PRO A 83 -11.68 12.11 -5.20
N VAL A 84 -11.59 11.72 -3.92
CA VAL A 84 -10.39 11.11 -3.32
C VAL A 84 -10.65 9.68 -2.83
N ASP A 85 -11.82 9.12 -3.15
CA ASP A 85 -12.13 7.70 -2.95
C ASP A 85 -11.53 6.86 -4.08
N PRO A 86 -10.51 6.03 -3.81
CA PRO A 86 -9.90 5.19 -4.84
C PRO A 86 -10.84 4.12 -5.40
N THR A 87 -11.96 3.83 -4.73
CA THR A 87 -12.97 2.84 -5.17
C THR A 87 -13.99 3.43 -6.14
N ALA A 88 -14.05 4.76 -6.27
CA ALA A 88 -14.95 5.45 -7.20
C ALA A 88 -14.48 5.39 -8.67
N TYR A 89 -13.24 4.95 -8.91
CA TYR A 89 -12.65 4.86 -10.25
C TYR A 89 -12.64 3.43 -10.77
N THR A 90 -12.70 3.26 -12.10
CA THR A 90 -12.63 1.96 -12.77
C THR A 90 -11.41 1.16 -12.32
N GLU A 91 -10.26 1.81 -12.25
CA GLU A 91 -9.05 1.24 -11.68
C GLU A 91 -8.74 1.87 -10.33
N ASN A 92 -8.79 1.05 -9.28
CA ASN A 92 -8.17 1.41 -8.02
C ASN A 92 -6.64 1.37 -8.19
N TRP A 93 -6.04 2.56 -8.23
CA TRP A 93 -4.62 2.78 -8.44
C TRP A 93 -3.78 2.68 -7.15
N ASN A 94 -4.38 2.32 -6.01
CA ASN A 94 -3.62 2.03 -4.79
C ASN A 94 -3.14 0.56 -4.71
N ARG A 95 -3.33 -0.20 -5.78
CA ARG A 95 -3.04 -1.64 -5.90
C ARG A 95 -1.82 -1.90 -6.76
N SER A 96 -1.22 -3.05 -6.57
CA SER A 96 -0.08 -3.50 -7.37
C SER A 96 -0.51 -3.76 -8.82
N ARG A 97 0.28 -3.30 -9.79
CA ARG A 97 0.00 -3.46 -11.23
C ARG A 97 1.23 -3.96 -11.97
N GLU A 98 0.99 -4.71 -13.04
CA GLU A 98 2.02 -5.14 -13.98
C GLU A 98 1.61 -4.72 -15.40
N PHE A 99 2.55 -4.13 -16.12
CA PHE A 99 2.42 -3.68 -17.49
C PHE A 99 3.41 -4.46 -18.35
N SER A 100 2.93 -5.55 -18.94
CA SER A 100 3.78 -6.47 -19.69
C SER A 100 4.10 -5.98 -21.10
N VAL A 101 5.28 -6.34 -21.58
CA VAL A 101 5.76 -6.10 -22.96
C VAL A 101 6.48 -7.36 -23.43
N ALA A 102 6.23 -7.82 -24.66
CA ALA A 102 6.79 -9.09 -25.16
C ALA A 102 8.32 -9.04 -25.35
N ASN A 103 8.86 -7.92 -25.85
CA ASN A 103 10.30 -7.70 -26.06
C ASN A 103 10.71 -6.38 -25.40
N PRO A 104 10.77 -6.31 -24.06
CA PRO A 104 10.99 -5.06 -23.36
C PRO A 104 12.42 -4.56 -23.53
N ARG A 105 12.57 -3.25 -23.71
CA ARG A 105 13.87 -2.56 -23.70
C ARG A 105 14.49 -2.51 -22.31
N ALA A 106 13.64 -2.54 -21.28
CA ALA A 106 14.01 -2.54 -19.88
C ALA A 106 12.89 -3.16 -19.04
N ALA A 107 13.23 -3.73 -17.89
CA ALA A 107 12.31 -4.04 -16.81
C ALA A 107 12.44 -2.99 -15.72
N VAL A 108 11.31 -2.47 -15.22
CA VAL A 108 11.31 -1.45 -14.17
C VAL A 108 10.40 -1.87 -13.02
N LEU A 109 10.96 -1.96 -11.82
CA LEU A 109 10.22 -2.06 -10.57
C LEU A 109 10.09 -0.66 -9.97
N LEU A 110 8.87 -0.16 -9.85
CA LEU A 110 8.57 1.14 -9.26
C LEU A 110 8.14 0.98 -7.80
N LEU A 111 8.82 1.70 -6.90
CA LEU A 111 8.58 1.72 -5.46
C LEU A 111 8.14 3.12 -5.02
N HIS A 112 6.94 3.23 -4.47
CA HIS A 112 6.46 4.51 -3.92
C HIS A 112 7.07 4.80 -2.53
N GLY A 113 6.92 6.05 -2.07
CA GLY A 113 7.43 6.51 -0.77
C GLY A 113 6.63 6.00 0.44
N LEU A 114 7.18 6.22 1.64
CA LEU A 114 6.50 5.92 2.91
C LEU A 114 5.21 6.73 3.02
N SER A 115 4.13 6.10 3.50
CA SER A 115 2.77 6.66 3.61
C SER A 115 2.02 6.92 2.30
N ASP A 116 2.65 6.65 1.16
CA ASP A 116 2.05 6.80 -0.17
C ASP A 116 1.38 5.49 -0.64
N SER A 117 1.10 5.38 -1.94
CA SER A 117 0.59 4.19 -2.61
C SER A 117 1.08 4.16 -4.05
N PRO A 118 0.84 3.06 -4.79
CA PRO A 118 1.12 2.99 -6.23
C PRO A 118 0.57 4.16 -7.06
N TYR A 119 -0.49 4.82 -6.62
CA TYR A 119 -1.15 5.92 -7.33
C TYR A 119 -0.17 7.03 -7.74
N SER A 120 0.75 7.42 -6.86
CA SER A 120 1.66 8.55 -7.12
C SER A 120 2.61 8.31 -8.28
N LEU A 121 2.93 7.04 -8.56
CA LEU A 121 3.81 6.63 -9.66
C LEU A 121 3.04 6.16 -10.90
N ARG A 122 1.70 6.26 -10.91
CA ARG A 122 0.85 5.82 -12.04
C ARG A 122 1.31 6.38 -13.38
N GLN A 123 1.50 7.71 -13.45
CA GLN A 123 1.86 8.38 -14.71
C GLN A 123 3.25 7.96 -15.20
N LEU A 124 4.20 7.80 -14.27
CA LEU A 124 5.53 7.28 -14.60
C LEU A 124 5.46 5.85 -15.13
N ALA A 125 4.68 4.98 -14.48
CA ALA A 125 4.48 3.60 -14.93
C ALA A 125 3.93 3.54 -16.37
N GLN A 126 2.91 4.35 -16.66
CA GLN A 126 2.29 4.43 -18.00
C GLN A 126 3.27 4.97 -19.04
N THR A 127 4.07 5.97 -18.71
CA THR A 127 5.06 6.57 -19.62
C THR A 127 6.20 5.59 -19.93
N LEU A 128 6.69 4.86 -18.92
CA LEU A 128 7.72 3.84 -19.10
C LEU A 128 7.21 2.65 -19.94
N HIS A 129 5.97 2.22 -19.70
CA HIS A 129 5.32 1.18 -20.49
C HIS A 129 5.16 1.60 -21.95
N ALA A 130 4.67 2.82 -22.21
CA ALA A 130 4.59 3.40 -23.55
C ALA A 130 5.96 3.47 -24.25
N SER A 131 7.04 3.57 -23.48
CA SER A 131 8.43 3.57 -23.95
C SER A 131 9.03 2.15 -24.12
N GLN A 132 8.20 1.10 -24.18
CA GLN A 132 8.59 -0.31 -24.32
C GLN A 132 9.33 -0.89 -23.10
N SER A 133 9.02 -0.42 -21.89
CA SER A 133 9.49 -1.08 -20.65
C SER A 133 8.44 -2.02 -20.08
N HIS A 134 8.86 -3.18 -19.57
CA HIS A 134 8.00 -4.04 -18.74
C HIS A 134 8.01 -3.50 -17.31
N VAL A 135 6.87 -3.06 -16.79
CA VAL A 135 6.81 -2.33 -15.52
C VAL A 135 6.03 -3.11 -14.47
N VAL A 136 6.58 -3.26 -13.28
CA VAL A 136 5.81 -3.62 -12.08
C VAL A 136 5.75 -2.41 -11.17
N LEU A 137 4.53 -1.95 -10.91
CA LEU A 137 4.21 -0.91 -9.95
C LEU A 137 3.71 -1.60 -8.68
N LEU A 138 4.56 -1.71 -7.67
CA LEU A 138 4.31 -2.52 -6.47
C LEU A 138 3.66 -1.68 -5.37
N ARG A 139 2.55 -2.17 -4.78
CA ARG A 139 2.07 -1.69 -3.48
C ARG A 139 2.92 -2.31 -2.39
N LEU A 140 3.66 -1.50 -1.63
CA LEU A 140 4.35 -2.00 -0.46
C LEU A 140 3.35 -2.43 0.63
N PRO A 141 3.65 -3.48 1.42
CA PRO A 141 2.80 -3.88 2.54
C PRO A 141 2.45 -2.69 3.45
N GLY A 142 1.24 -2.63 3.99
CA GLY A 142 0.79 -1.58 4.89
C GLY A 142 0.38 -0.27 4.20
N HIS A 143 0.57 -0.17 2.89
CA HIS A 143 0.27 1.03 2.10
C HIS A 143 -0.98 0.85 1.23
N GLY A 144 -1.52 1.96 0.71
CA GLY A 144 -2.66 1.93 -0.22
C GLY A 144 -4.02 1.55 0.37
N THR A 145 -4.08 1.09 1.63
CA THR A 145 -5.31 0.69 2.33
C THR A 145 -5.75 1.74 3.36
N ALA A 146 -5.59 1.46 4.66
CA ALA A 146 -5.92 2.33 5.79
C ALA A 146 -4.69 2.54 6.68
N PRO A 147 -4.58 3.69 7.40
CA PRO A 147 -3.42 4.00 8.24
C PRO A 147 -3.05 2.91 9.25
N ALA A 148 -4.06 2.19 9.78
CA ALA A 148 -3.86 1.08 10.70
C ALA A 148 -2.97 -0.05 10.15
N ALA A 149 -2.91 -0.23 8.83
CA ALA A 149 -2.08 -1.26 8.22
C ALA A 149 -0.58 -0.97 8.38
N LEU A 150 -0.19 0.31 8.30
CA LEU A 150 1.20 0.73 8.36
C LEU A 150 1.83 0.52 9.74
N THR A 151 1.02 0.47 10.80
CA THR A 151 1.49 0.23 12.18
C THR A 151 1.84 -1.22 12.47
N ARG A 152 1.55 -2.14 11.53
CA ARG A 152 1.68 -3.60 11.72
C ARG A 152 2.69 -4.27 10.78
N VAL A 153 3.34 -3.49 9.93
CA VAL A 153 4.32 -3.99 8.95
C VAL A 153 5.75 -3.71 9.40
N SER A 154 6.66 -4.56 8.97
CA SER A 154 8.09 -4.47 9.24
C SER A 154 8.89 -4.11 7.98
N VAL A 155 10.12 -3.66 8.17
CA VAL A 155 11.06 -3.43 7.06
C VAL A 155 11.35 -4.74 6.32
N GLU A 156 11.31 -5.88 7.01
CA GLU A 156 11.48 -7.22 6.44
C GLU A 156 10.34 -7.56 5.48
N ASP A 157 9.11 -7.15 5.77
CA ASP A 157 7.96 -7.30 4.87
C ASP A 157 8.19 -6.51 3.57
N PHE A 158 8.68 -5.26 3.69
CA PHE A 158 8.99 -4.42 2.53
C PHE A 158 10.09 -5.05 1.68
N LYS A 159 11.22 -5.43 2.30
CA LYS A 159 12.34 -6.09 1.61
C LYS A 159 11.90 -7.38 0.92
N ALA A 160 11.04 -8.17 1.57
CA ALA A 160 10.54 -9.41 1.01
C ALA A 160 9.62 -9.19 -0.20
N ALA A 161 8.70 -8.22 -0.12
CA ALA A 161 7.82 -7.84 -1.23
C ALA A 161 8.62 -7.32 -2.44
N VAL A 162 9.59 -6.42 -2.21
CA VAL A 162 10.48 -5.89 -3.27
C VAL A 162 11.27 -7.01 -3.93
N ARG A 163 11.88 -7.92 -3.15
CA ARG A 163 12.63 -9.06 -3.69
C ARG A 163 11.73 -10.02 -4.47
N LEU A 164 10.49 -10.24 -4.03
CA LEU A 164 9.52 -11.04 -4.76
C LEU A 164 9.21 -10.42 -6.13
N ALA A 165 8.89 -9.13 -6.16
CA ALA A 165 8.56 -8.42 -7.40
C ALA A 165 9.77 -8.35 -8.36
N ALA A 166 10.97 -8.09 -7.85
CA ALA A 166 12.19 -8.06 -8.66
C ALA A 166 12.53 -9.43 -9.25
N ARG A 167 12.38 -10.52 -8.48
CA ARG A 167 12.55 -11.89 -9.00
C ARG A 167 11.50 -12.24 -10.05
N HIS A 168 10.23 -11.89 -9.80
CA HIS A 168 9.14 -12.07 -10.78
C HIS A 168 9.47 -11.37 -12.09
N LEU A 169 9.82 -10.07 -12.04
CA LEU A 169 10.23 -9.31 -13.23
C LEU A 169 11.38 -9.99 -13.98
N ARG A 170 12.46 -10.38 -13.27
CA ARG A 170 13.60 -11.06 -13.88
C ARG A 170 13.19 -12.38 -14.57
N GLN A 171 12.27 -13.13 -13.98
CA GLN A 171 11.74 -14.35 -14.60
C GLN A 171 10.92 -14.07 -15.86
N GLN A 172 10.17 -12.96 -15.91
CA GLN A 172 9.39 -12.59 -17.09
C GLN A 172 10.24 -12.15 -18.27
N VAL A 173 11.31 -11.38 -18.02
CA VAL A 173 12.08 -10.73 -19.09
C VAL A 173 13.39 -11.44 -19.47
N GLY A 174 13.80 -12.47 -18.72
CA GLY A 174 15.08 -13.17 -18.92
C GLY A 174 16.29 -12.39 -18.40
N PRO A 175 17.52 -12.93 -18.47
CA PRO A 175 18.72 -12.33 -17.85
C PRO A 175 19.28 -11.11 -18.59
N ASP A 176 19.04 -10.99 -19.90
CA ASP A 176 19.71 -10.00 -20.75
C ASP A 176 19.04 -8.62 -20.76
N VAL A 177 17.77 -8.53 -20.33
CA VAL A 177 17.06 -7.26 -20.22
C VAL A 177 17.55 -6.48 -18.98
N PRO A 178 17.94 -5.20 -19.10
CA PRO A 178 18.31 -4.37 -17.95
C PRO A 178 17.13 -4.25 -16.98
N LEU A 179 17.39 -4.43 -15.68
CA LEU A 179 16.38 -4.28 -14.62
C LEU A 179 16.74 -3.08 -13.74
N PHE A 180 15.81 -2.13 -13.64
CA PHE A 180 15.91 -0.96 -12.79
C PHE A 180 14.93 -1.07 -11.62
N VAL A 181 15.36 -0.64 -10.45
CA VAL A 181 14.50 -0.42 -9.28
C VAL A 181 14.55 1.08 -9.00
N VAL A 182 13.39 1.73 -9.06
CA VAL A 182 13.23 3.18 -8.95
C VAL A 182 12.30 3.51 -7.81
#